data_AF-X1IY65-F1
#
_entry.id   AF-X1IY65-F1
#
_cell.length_a   1.000
_cell.length_b   1.000
_cell.length_c   1.000
_cell.angle_alpha   90.00
_cell.angle_beta   90.00
_cell.angle_gamma   90.00
#
_symmetry.space_group_name_H-M   'P 1'
#
loop_
_entity.id
_entity.type
_entity.pdbx_description
1 polymer ?
#
loop_
_entity_poly.entity_id
_entity_poly.type
_entity_poly.pdbx_seq_one_letter_code
_entity_poly.pdbx_strand_id
1 'polypeptide(L)'
;MQDVFAAEFKPKRIIDNPSEEKLREWALEQGGIITEFGNLSVVTAVRNRIAKFTEVVMGELAQEDVQLVHKVLGYLRAKEMIKLDRVMCHTPGFKRNCRFYVTADYPRLPLMWGNTLFPPEGGEPDFITITVPEWPEKKTLVFPESGQTLCLGSDYKGE
;
A
#
# COMPACT_ATOMS: atom_id res chain seq x y z
N MET A 1 16.90 13.89 -4.78
CA MET A 1 16.97 12.86 -3.72
C MET A 1 17.03 11.51 -4.40
N GLN A 2 18.11 10.75 -4.25
CA GLN A 2 18.19 9.41 -4.84
C GLN A 2 17.10 8.53 -4.25
N ASP A 3 16.54 7.66 -5.09
CA ASP A 3 15.40 6.79 -4.86
C ASP A 3 15.63 5.79 -3.71
N VAL A 4 15.58 6.28 -2.47
CA VAL A 4 15.80 5.49 -1.24
C VAL A 4 14.85 4.30 -1.20
N PHE A 5 13.63 4.47 -1.72
CA PHE A 5 12.63 3.40 -1.79
C PHE A 5 13.04 2.27 -2.74
N ALA A 6 13.39 2.57 -4.00
CA ALA A 6 13.71 1.51 -4.96
C ALA A 6 15.00 0.75 -4.61
N ALA A 7 15.99 1.44 -4.03
CA ALA A 7 17.27 0.80 -3.70
C ALA A 7 17.20 -0.09 -2.44
N GLU A 8 16.38 0.30 -1.45
CA GLU A 8 16.36 -0.35 -0.14
C GLU A 8 15.13 -1.20 0.15
N PHE A 9 14.05 -1.07 -0.62
CA PHE A 9 12.87 -1.92 -0.48
C PHE A 9 13.17 -3.37 -0.88
N LYS A 10 13.58 -4.15 0.12
CA LYS A 10 13.98 -5.56 0.00
C LYS A 10 13.27 -6.39 1.06
N PRO A 11 11.94 -6.59 0.94
CA PRO A 11 11.19 -7.36 1.91
C PRO A 11 11.63 -8.83 1.91
N LYS A 12 11.26 -9.59 2.96
CA LYS A 12 11.59 -11.02 3.07
C LYS A 12 11.11 -11.81 1.85
N ARG A 13 9.89 -11.50 1.41
CA ARG A 13 9.24 -12.12 0.26
C ARG A 13 8.13 -11.23 -0.27
N ILE A 14 7.91 -11.30 -1.58
CA ILE A 14 6.75 -10.70 -2.25
C ILE A 14 5.80 -11.80 -2.70
N ILE A 15 4.53 -11.66 -2.33
CA ILE A 15 3.40 -12.44 -2.86
C ILE A 15 2.84 -11.61 -4.02
N ASP A 16 3.11 -12.06 -5.25
CA ASP A 16 2.85 -11.28 -6.45
C ASP A 16 1.44 -11.49 -7.01
N ASN A 17 0.66 -10.40 -7.08
CA ASN A 17 -0.67 -10.32 -7.68
C ASN A 17 -1.59 -11.52 -7.33
N PRO A 18 -1.83 -11.80 -6.03
CA PRO A 18 -2.75 -12.85 -5.63
C PRO A 18 -4.16 -12.60 -6.19
N SER A 19 -4.90 -13.67 -6.46
CA SER A 19 -6.27 -13.57 -6.95
C SER A 19 -7.19 -12.93 -5.92
N GLU A 20 -8.30 -12.35 -6.39
CA GLU A 20 -9.32 -11.79 -5.51
C GLU A 20 -9.86 -12.83 -4.52
N GLU A 21 -10.11 -14.05 -5.00
CA GLU A 21 -10.55 -15.18 -4.18
C GLU A 21 -9.56 -15.48 -3.05
N LYS A 22 -8.25 -15.46 -3.35
CA LYS A 22 -7.21 -15.75 -2.36
C LYS A 22 -7.08 -14.63 -1.34
N LEU A 23 -7.14 -13.37 -1.79
CA LEU A 23 -7.17 -12.22 -0.89
C LEU A 23 -8.39 -12.24 0.03
N ARG A 24 -9.54 -12.66 -0.50
CA ARG A 24 -10.78 -12.81 0.27
C ARG A 24 -10.69 -13.93 1.30
N GLU A 25 -10.14 -15.08 0.93
CA GLU A 25 -9.85 -16.19 1.84
C GLU A 25 -8.97 -15.73 3.01
N TRP A 26 -7.84 -15.10 2.71
CA TRP A 26 -6.93 -14.58 3.75
C TRP A 26 -7.57 -13.48 4.60
N ALA A 27 -8.42 -12.63 4.01
CA ALA A 27 -9.13 -11.61 4.78
C ALA A 27 -10.15 -12.23 5.76
N LEU A 28 -10.73 -13.38 5.45
CA LEU A 28 -11.56 -14.15 6.39
C LEU A 28 -10.73 -14.75 7.51
N GLU A 29 -9.57 -15.33 7.20
CA GLU A 29 -8.62 -15.84 8.19
C GLU A 29 -8.16 -14.74 9.16
N GLN A 30 -8.11 -13.48 8.69
CA GLN A 30 -7.76 -12.28 9.47
C GLN A 30 -8.96 -11.61 10.15
N GLY A 31 -10.05 -12.35 10.38
CA GLY A 31 -11.21 -11.88 11.17
C GLY A 31 -12.29 -11.15 10.37
N GLY A 32 -12.27 -11.24 9.04
CA GLY A 32 -13.39 -10.82 8.21
C GLY A 32 -14.63 -11.70 8.42
N ILE A 33 -15.82 -11.11 8.19
CA ILE A 33 -17.10 -11.79 8.40
C ILE A 33 -17.91 -11.74 7.10
N ILE A 34 -18.49 -12.88 6.71
CA ILE A 34 -19.44 -12.93 5.60
C ILE A 34 -20.81 -12.48 6.09
N THR A 35 -21.33 -11.43 5.48
CA THR A 35 -22.69 -10.93 5.71
C THR A 35 -23.74 -11.88 5.10
N GLU A 36 -25.01 -11.73 5.49
CA GLU A 36 -26.13 -12.49 4.90
C GLU A 36 -26.24 -12.33 3.37
N PHE A 37 -25.74 -11.22 2.83
CA PHE A 37 -25.73 -10.92 1.39
C PHE A 37 -24.50 -11.47 0.67
N GLY A 38 -23.65 -12.24 1.36
CA GLY A 38 -22.42 -12.79 0.78
C GLY A 38 -21.29 -11.78 0.62
N ASN A 39 -21.39 -10.55 1.15
CA ASN A 39 -20.29 -9.58 1.14
C ASN A 39 -19.33 -9.81 2.29
N LEU A 40 -18.04 -9.54 2.07
CA LEU A 40 -17.02 -9.53 3.11
C LEU A 40 -17.11 -8.22 3.89
N SER A 41 -17.31 -8.30 5.20
CA SER A 41 -17.22 -7.20 6.13
C SER A 41 -15.93 -7.31 6.95
N VAL A 42 -15.26 -6.18 7.17
CA VAL A 42 -13.99 -6.09 7.92
C VAL A 42 -14.04 -4.89 8.84
N VAL A 43 -13.32 -4.97 9.96
CA VAL A 43 -13.16 -3.85 10.89
C VAL A 43 -11.74 -3.32 10.78
N THR A 44 -11.60 -1.99 10.77
CA THR A 44 -10.30 -1.32 10.74
C THR A 44 -10.02 -0.65 12.08
N ALA A 45 -8.73 -0.58 12.45
CA ALA A 45 -8.27 0.16 13.62
C ALA A 45 -8.39 1.67 13.40
N VAL A 46 -8.09 2.14 12.19
CA VAL A 46 -8.28 3.53 11.75
C VAL A 46 -9.55 3.65 10.94
N ARG A 47 -10.42 4.61 11.29
CA ARG A 47 -11.78 4.74 10.71
C ARG A 47 -11.93 5.87 9.69
N ASN A 48 -10.88 6.68 9.49
CA ASN A 48 -10.91 7.87 8.66
C ASN A 48 -9.50 8.24 8.22
N ARG A 49 -9.44 9.10 7.20
CA ARG A 49 -8.19 9.68 6.68
C ARG A 49 -7.32 10.28 7.78
N ILE A 50 -6.01 10.06 7.69
CA ILE A 50 -4.99 10.64 8.56
C ILE A 50 -4.38 11.90 7.92
N ALA A 51 -5.19 12.73 7.28
CA ALA A 51 -4.73 13.88 6.48
C ALA A 51 -3.79 14.85 7.21
N LYS A 52 -3.93 15.02 8.52
CA LYS A 52 -3.02 15.85 9.35
C LYS A 52 -1.59 15.28 9.44
N PHE A 53 -1.42 14.00 9.12
CA PHE A 53 -0.17 13.24 9.16
C PHE A 53 0.35 12.95 7.75
N THR A 54 -0.28 13.52 6.72
CA THR A 54 0.15 13.40 5.32
C THR A 54 1.03 14.58 4.96
N GLU A 55 2.22 14.28 4.47
CA GLU A 55 3.22 15.25 4.05
C GLU A 55 3.56 15.03 2.57
N VAL A 56 3.48 16.11 1.78
CA VAL A 56 3.85 16.11 0.37
C VAL A 56 5.26 16.67 0.24
N VAL A 57 6.19 15.80 -0.14
CA VAL A 57 7.62 16.10 -0.20
C VAL A 57 7.98 16.61 -1.59
N MET A 58 8.16 17.93 -1.69
CA MET A 58 8.50 18.64 -2.95
C MET A 58 9.99 19.03 -3.04
N GLY A 59 10.84 18.43 -2.20
CA GLY A 59 12.24 18.82 -2.09
C GLY A 59 13.02 17.89 -1.14
N GLU A 60 13.88 18.47 -0.31
CA GLU A 60 14.62 17.69 0.68
C GLU A 60 13.72 17.23 1.83
N LEU A 61 13.92 15.98 2.24
CA LEU A 61 13.18 15.29 3.27
C LEU A 61 13.86 15.62 4.60
N ALA A 62 13.07 15.91 5.63
CA ALA A 62 13.62 16.15 6.95
C ALA A 62 14.47 14.96 7.41
N GLN A 63 15.56 15.23 8.12
CA GLN A 63 16.49 14.18 8.56
C GLN A 63 15.79 13.10 9.42
N GLU A 64 14.78 13.50 10.20
CA GLU A 64 13.95 12.58 10.99
C GLU A 64 13.18 11.60 10.10
N ASP A 65 12.65 12.08 8.98
CA ASP A 65 11.90 11.27 8.03
C ASP A 65 12.79 10.37 7.19
N VAL A 66 14.00 10.82 6.85
CA VAL A 66 15.03 9.94 6.25
C VAL A 66 15.30 8.76 7.18
N GLN A 67 15.52 9.01 8.48
CA GLN A 67 15.72 7.95 9.46
C GLN A 67 14.49 7.04 9.62
N LEU A 68 13.29 7.62 9.61
CA LEU A 68 12.04 6.86 9.66
C LEU A 68 11.92 5.91 8.46
N VAL A 69 12.16 6.41 7.25
CA VAL A 69 12.14 5.60 6.02
C VAL A 69 13.13 4.44 6.12
N HIS A 70 14.38 4.68 6.51
CA HIS A 70 15.35 3.59 6.68
C HIS A 70 14.93 2.56 7.74
N LYS A 71 14.35 3.01 8.87
CA LYS A 71 13.83 2.10 9.91
C LYS A 71 12.70 1.23 9.37
N VAL A 72 11.76 1.81 8.65
CA VAL A 72 10.64 1.07 8.04
C VAL A 72 11.17 0.08 7.01
N LEU A 73 12.02 0.51 6.07
CA LEU A 73 12.58 -0.38 5.06
C LEU A 73 13.42 -1.50 5.69
N GLY A 74 14.16 -1.22 6.76
CA GLY A 74 14.86 -2.21 7.58
C GLY A 74 13.92 -3.23 8.21
N TYR A 75 12.82 -2.78 8.82
CA TYR A 75 11.78 -3.65 9.38
C TYR A 75 11.17 -4.58 8.32
N LEU A 76 10.89 -4.05 7.13
CA LEU A 76 10.26 -4.81 6.04
C LEU A 76 11.13 -5.98 5.54
N ARG A 77 12.46 -5.96 5.75
CA ARG A 77 13.35 -7.09 5.39
C ARG A 77 12.98 -8.41 6.05
N ALA A 78 12.27 -8.37 7.18
CA ALA A 78 11.78 -9.55 7.88
C ALA A 78 10.31 -9.89 7.56
N LYS A 79 9.64 -9.09 6.71
CA LYS A 79 8.20 -9.18 6.46
C LYS A 79 7.88 -9.69 5.06
N GLU A 80 6.82 -10.47 4.97
CA GLU A 80 6.20 -10.82 3.70
C GLU A 80 5.26 -9.68 3.28
N MET A 81 5.30 -9.32 2.00
CA MET A 81 4.51 -8.25 1.41
C MET A 81 3.61 -8.80 0.32
N ILE A 82 2.37 -8.34 0.24
CA ILE A 82 1.50 -8.54 -0.92
C ILE A 82 1.79 -7.41 -1.92
N LYS A 83 2.03 -7.77 -3.17
CA LYS A 83 2.10 -6.86 -4.32
C LYS A 83 0.81 -6.98 -5.12
N LEU A 84 0.19 -5.86 -5.44
CA LEU A 84 -0.95 -5.81 -6.35
C LEU A 84 -0.77 -4.70 -7.37
N ASP A 85 -0.76 -5.08 -8.65
CA ASP A 85 -0.69 -4.14 -9.76
C ASP A 85 -2.11 -3.86 -10.30
N ARG A 86 -2.40 -2.59 -10.59
CA ARG A 86 -3.67 -2.13 -11.16
C ARG A 86 -3.43 -0.97 -12.12
N VAL A 87 -4.42 -0.65 -12.93
CA VAL A 87 -4.41 0.53 -13.80
C VAL A 87 -5.39 1.56 -13.26
N MET A 88 -4.90 2.79 -13.07
CA MET A 88 -5.73 3.96 -12.80
C MET A 88 -6.05 4.68 -14.11
N CYS A 89 -7.33 5.08 -14.25
CA CYS A 89 -7.92 5.64 -15.47
C CYS A 89 -7.94 4.65 -16.66
N HIS A 90 -8.88 4.82 -17.58
CA HIS A 90 -8.95 4.01 -18.81
C HIS A 90 -8.85 4.87 -20.09
N THR A 91 -8.83 6.21 -19.94
CA THR A 91 -8.69 7.13 -21.07
C THR A 91 -7.28 7.07 -21.65
N PRO A 92 -7.11 6.86 -22.97
CA PRO A 92 -5.80 6.93 -23.62
C PRO A 92 -5.07 8.24 -23.29
N GLY A 93 -3.77 8.14 -22.99
CA GLY A 93 -2.94 9.28 -22.56
C GLY A 93 -3.01 9.64 -21.08
N PHE A 94 -3.98 9.09 -20.32
CA PHE A 94 -4.13 9.32 -18.88
C PHE A 94 -4.06 8.05 -18.04
N LYS A 95 -3.91 6.87 -18.66
CA LYS A 95 -3.68 5.61 -17.97
C LYS A 95 -2.39 5.68 -17.15
N ARG A 96 -2.43 5.15 -15.93
CA ARG A 96 -1.28 5.05 -15.03
C ARG A 96 -1.22 3.66 -14.42
N ASN A 97 -0.06 3.03 -14.50
CA ASN A 97 0.22 1.77 -13.84
C ASN A 97 0.50 2.04 -12.36
N CYS A 98 -0.28 1.40 -11.48
CA CYS A 98 -0.15 1.55 -10.04
C CYS A 98 0.29 0.22 -9.42
N ARG A 99 1.27 0.29 -8.53
CA ARG A 99 1.75 -0.84 -7.75
C ARG A 99 1.54 -0.57 -6.27
N PHE A 100 0.78 -1.46 -5.64
CA PHE A 100 0.48 -1.40 -4.22
C PHE A 100 1.20 -2.52 -3.48
N TYR A 101 1.94 -2.16 -2.45
CA TYR A 101 2.56 -3.07 -1.50
C TYR A 101 1.94 -2.90 -0.13
N VAL A 102 1.63 -4.01 0.54
CA VAL A 102 1.21 -4.01 1.95
C VAL A 102 1.78 -5.22 2.68
N THR A 103 1.97 -5.11 4.00
CA THR A 103 2.30 -6.27 4.84
C THR A 103 1.23 -7.36 4.71
N ALA A 104 1.66 -8.62 4.62
CA ALA A 104 0.79 -9.74 4.24
C ALA A 104 -0.35 -10.02 5.23
N ASP A 105 -0.25 -9.53 6.48
CA ASP A 105 -1.29 -9.62 7.51
C ASP A 105 -2.54 -8.78 7.18
N TYR A 106 -2.49 -7.94 6.13
CA TYR A 106 -3.57 -7.03 5.73
C TYR A 106 -4.12 -7.32 4.31
N PRO A 107 -4.51 -8.56 3.98
CA PRO A 107 -4.96 -8.94 2.64
C PRO A 107 -6.27 -8.24 2.19
N ARG A 108 -7.06 -7.74 3.16
CA ARG A 108 -8.25 -6.92 2.87
C ARG A 108 -7.94 -5.62 2.15
N LEU A 109 -6.76 -5.02 2.36
CA LEU A 109 -6.40 -3.75 1.75
C LEU A 109 -6.22 -3.87 0.23
N PRO A 110 -5.39 -4.77 -0.31
CA PRO A 110 -5.27 -4.96 -1.75
C PRO A 110 -6.58 -5.48 -2.36
N LEU A 111 -7.38 -6.28 -1.63
CA LEU A 111 -8.72 -6.67 -2.07
C LEU A 111 -9.61 -5.45 -2.31
N MET A 112 -9.79 -4.61 -1.30
CA MET A 112 -10.69 -3.46 -1.38
C MET A 112 -10.14 -2.34 -2.29
N TRP A 113 -8.83 -2.10 -2.30
CA TRP A 113 -8.18 -1.12 -3.19
C TRP A 113 -8.25 -1.59 -4.65
N GLY A 114 -7.96 -2.86 -4.89
CA GLY A 114 -7.99 -3.47 -6.21
C GLY A 114 -9.36 -3.41 -6.88
N ASN A 115 -10.44 -3.46 -6.09
CA ASN A 115 -11.82 -3.32 -6.58
C ASN A 115 -12.19 -1.89 -6.98
N THR A 116 -11.33 -0.91 -6.72
CA THR A 116 -11.56 0.50 -7.11
C THR A 116 -10.77 0.93 -8.34
N LEU A 117 -10.00 0.02 -8.95
CA LEU A 117 -9.15 0.28 -10.11
C LEU A 117 -9.34 -0.80 -11.18
N PHE A 118 -8.76 -0.58 -12.35
CA PHE A 118 -8.84 -1.52 -13.47
C PHE A 118 -7.79 -2.64 -13.36
N PRO A 119 -8.04 -3.81 -13.98
CA PRO A 119 -7.05 -4.89 -14.05
C PRO A 119 -5.69 -4.43 -14.58
N PRO A 120 -4.58 -5.07 -14.16
CA PRO A 120 -3.25 -4.70 -14.65
C PRO A 120 -3.10 -4.99 -16.14
N GLU A 121 -2.48 -4.06 -16.88
CA GLU A 121 -2.12 -4.21 -18.29
C GLU A 121 -0.63 -4.56 -18.49
N GLY A 122 0.12 -4.73 -17.39
CA GLY A 122 1.56 -4.95 -17.39
C GLY A 122 2.38 -3.66 -17.54
N GLY A 123 3.71 -3.80 -17.54
CA GLY A 123 4.65 -2.67 -17.60
C GLY A 123 5.14 -2.17 -16.24
N GLU A 124 6.00 -1.17 -16.28
CA GLU A 124 6.52 -0.52 -15.06
C GLU A 124 5.46 0.38 -14.42
N PRO A 125 5.45 0.50 -13.08
CA PRO A 125 4.51 1.37 -12.38
C PRO A 125 4.88 2.85 -12.53
N ASP A 126 3.89 3.68 -12.83
CA ASP A 126 3.99 5.13 -12.68
C ASP A 126 3.91 5.53 -11.20
N PHE A 127 3.15 4.78 -10.41
CA PHE A 127 2.96 5.03 -8.98
C PHE A 127 3.21 3.79 -8.13
N ILE A 128 3.99 3.94 -7.06
CA ILE A 128 4.27 2.89 -6.08
C ILE A 128 3.81 3.36 -4.71
N THR A 129 2.94 2.58 -4.06
CA THR A 129 2.54 2.82 -2.68
C THR A 129 2.97 1.65 -1.80
N ILE A 130 3.69 1.93 -0.72
CA ILE A 130 4.05 0.95 0.32
C ILE A 130 3.26 1.30 1.57
N THR A 131 2.45 0.36 2.06
CA THR A 131 1.63 0.54 3.26
C THR A 131 2.08 -0.42 4.35
N VAL A 132 2.29 0.11 5.55
CA VAL A 132 2.67 -0.66 6.75
C VAL A 132 1.66 -0.32 7.85
N PRO A 133 0.46 -0.95 7.84
CA PRO A 133 -0.63 -0.55 8.71
C PRO A 133 -0.31 -0.74 10.20
N GLU A 134 0.51 -1.74 10.54
CA GLU A 134 0.87 -2.02 11.92
C GLU A 134 1.98 -1.12 12.49
N TRP A 135 2.51 -0.19 11.70
CA TRP A 135 3.54 0.73 12.19
C TRP A 135 2.97 1.60 13.33
N PRO A 136 3.70 1.83 14.44
CA PRO A 136 3.15 2.50 15.62
C PRO A 136 2.79 3.97 15.38
N GLU A 137 3.52 4.64 14.49
CA GLU A 137 3.33 6.05 14.17
C GLU A 137 2.47 6.21 12.91
N LYS A 138 1.51 7.13 12.95
CA LYS A 138 0.74 7.54 11.79
C LYS A 138 1.52 8.57 11.01
N LYS A 139 1.93 8.24 9.79
CA LYS A 139 2.58 9.17 8.87
C LYS A 139 2.41 8.70 7.43
N THR A 140 2.10 9.62 6.54
CA THR A 140 2.09 9.37 5.10
C THR A 140 3.05 10.33 4.42
N LEU A 141 4.07 9.80 3.76
CA LEU A 141 5.01 10.57 2.95
C LEU A 141 4.68 10.35 1.47
N VAL A 142 4.36 11.42 0.76
CA VAL A 142 4.08 11.40 -0.68
C VAL A 142 5.24 12.08 -1.40
N PHE A 143 5.80 11.42 -2.40
CA PHE A 143 6.91 11.91 -3.22
C PHE A 143 6.43 12.05 -4.67
N PRO A 144 5.84 13.20 -5.06
CA PRO A 144 5.21 13.34 -6.37
C PRO A 144 6.17 13.19 -7.54
N GLU A 145 7.42 13.64 -7.39
CA GLU A 145 8.44 13.57 -8.45
C GLU A 145 8.83 12.14 -8.81
N SER A 146 8.89 11.23 -7.84
CA SER A 146 9.22 9.81 -8.06
C SER A 146 7.98 8.91 -8.17
N GLY A 147 6.78 9.45 -7.96
CA GLY A 147 5.53 8.68 -7.95
C GLY A 147 5.41 7.72 -6.76
N GLN A 148 6.10 8.00 -5.65
CA GLN A 148 6.15 7.08 -4.51
C GLN A 148 5.31 7.57 -3.34
N THR A 149 4.78 6.64 -2.56
CA THR A 149 4.06 6.92 -1.33
C THR A 149 4.38 5.87 -0.27
N LEU A 150 4.68 6.32 0.95
CA LEU A 150 4.82 5.49 2.13
C LEU A 150 3.69 5.83 3.10
N CYS A 151 2.83 4.87 3.43
CA CYS A 151 1.71 5.05 4.36
C CYS A 151 1.91 4.16 5.59
N LEU A 152 1.95 4.78 6.79
CA LEU A 152 2.27 4.12 8.05
C LEU A 152 1.13 4.29 9.06
N GLY A 153 0.88 3.24 9.84
CA GLY A 153 0.00 3.31 11.01
C GLY A 153 -1.49 3.49 10.68
N SER A 154 -1.89 3.18 9.45
CA SER A 154 -3.28 3.18 9.02
C SER A 154 -3.61 1.93 8.22
N ASP A 155 -4.65 1.24 8.65
CA ASP A 155 -5.29 0.14 7.94
C ASP A 155 -6.61 0.56 7.27
N TYR A 156 -6.82 1.88 7.16
CA TYR A 156 -7.98 2.47 6.52
C TYR A 156 -7.78 2.48 5.00
N LYS A 157 -8.64 1.78 4.26
CA LYS A 157 -8.58 1.68 2.80
C LYS A 157 -8.62 3.02 2.05
N GLY A 158 -9.11 4.07 2.69
CA GLY A 158 -9.25 5.40 2.07
C GLY A 158 -8.04 6.32 2.19
N GLU A 159 -6.94 5.88 2.82
CA GLU A 159 -5.62 6.52 2.64
C GLU A 159 -5.06 6.23 1.25
#